data_AF-A0A7K3GVS5-F1
#
_entry.id   AF-A0A7K3GVS5-F1
#
_cell.length_a   1.000
_cell.length_b   1.000
_cell.length_c   1.000
_cell.angle_alpha   90.00
_cell.angle_beta   90.00
_cell.angle_gamma   90.00
#
_symmetry.space_group_name_H-M   'P 1'
#
loop_
_entity.id
_entity.type
_entity.pdbx_description
1 polymer ?
#
loop_
_entity_poly.entity_id
_entity_poly.type
_entity_poly.pdbx_seq_one_letter_code
_entity_poly.pdbx_strand_id
1 'polypeptide(L)' 'MTREVDVLVVGAGPAGLVAATRLATTGARVEVLEREP' A
#
# COMPACT_ATOMS: atom_id res chain seq x y z
N MET A 1 1.70 5.49 18.24
CA MET A 1 2.76 4.60 17.71
C MET A 1 2.93 4.94 16.24
N THR A 2 4.18 5.04 15.77
CA THR A 2 4.50 5.33 14.37
C THR A 2 4.92 4.02 13.70
N ARG A 3 4.40 3.76 12.48
CA ARG A 3 4.81 2.62 11.65
C ARG A 3 5.67 3.14 10.51
N GLU A 4 6.82 2.52 10.30
CA GLU A 4 7.68 2.76 9.14
C GLU A 4 7.40 1.71 8.07
N VAL A 5 7.22 2.18 6.84
CA VAL A 5 7.02 1.38 5.62
C VAL A 5 7.80 2.03 4.49
N ASP A 6 8.21 1.26 3.50
CA ASP A 6 8.90 1.79 2.33
C ASP A 6 7.94 2.56 1.43
N VAL A 7 6.69 2.08 1.32
CA VAL A 7 5.62 2.74 0.57
C VAL A 7 4.28 2.66 1.30
N LEU A 8 3.59 3.80 1.38
CA LEU A 8 2.21 3.90 1.83
C LEU A 8 1.30 4.23 0.66
N VAL A 9 0.35 3.35 0.35
CA VAL A 9 -0.69 3.57 -0.66
C VAL A 9 -1.97 4.02 0.03
N VAL A 10 -2.54 5.15 -0.39
CA VAL A 10 -3.82 5.64 0.12
C VAL A 10 -4.92 5.38 -0.91
N GLY A 11 -5.91 4.58 -0.53
CA GLY A 11 -7.00 4.09 -1.35
C GLY A 11 -6.80 2.63 -1.78
N ALA A 12 -7.76 1.75 -1.45
CA ALA A 12 -7.81 0.34 -1.83
C ALA A 12 -8.72 0.08 -3.06
N GLY A 13 -8.96 1.12 -3.87
CA GLY A 13 -9.57 0.95 -5.19
C GLY A 13 -8.65 0.21 -6.18
N PRO A 14 -9.13 -0.08 -7.40
CA PRO A 14 -8.38 -0.87 -8.38
C PRO A 14 -6.96 -0.35 -8.67
N ALA A 15 -6.81 0.97 -8.82
CA ALA A 15 -5.51 1.58 -9.06
C ALA A 15 -4.55 1.41 -7.86
N GLY A 16 -5.06 1.57 -6.64
CA GLY A 16 -4.28 1.44 -5.41
C GLY A 16 -3.79 0.02 -5.20
N LEU A 17 -4.65 -0.98 -5.38
CA LEU A 17 -4.28 -2.39 -5.26
C LEU A 17 -3.30 -2.83 -6.35
N VAL A 18 -3.45 -2.34 -7.59
CA VAL A 18 -2.49 -2.60 -8.67
C VAL A 18 -1.13 -1.99 -8.34
N ALA A 19 -1.09 -0.75 -7.84
CA ALA A 19 0.15 -0.10 -7.42
C ALA A 19 0.80 -0.87 -6.26
N ALA A 20 0.04 -1.19 -5.21
CA ALA A 20 0.53 -1.91 -4.04
C ALA A 20 1.10 -3.28 -4.41
N THR A 21 0.39 -4.04 -5.26
CA THR A 21 0.84 -5.36 -5.72
C THR A 21 2.13 -5.26 -6.51
N ARG A 22 2.23 -4.30 -7.44
CA ARG A 22 3.46 -4.10 -8.23
C ARG A 22 4.64 -3.74 -7.34
N LEU A 23 4.44 -2.84 -6.38
CA LEU A 23 5.48 -2.43 -5.44
C LEU A 23 5.89 -3.56 -4.48
N ALA A 24 4.95 -4.39 -4.04
CA ALA A 24 5.26 -5.56 -3.20
C ALA A 24 6.19 -6.55 -3.93
N THR A 25 6.08 -6.67 -5.27
CA THR A 25 6.99 -7.54 -6.05
C THR A 25 8.44 -7.06 -6.10
N THR A 26 8.73 -5.82 -5.71
CA THR A 26 10.12 -5.30 -5.66
C THR A 26 10.81 -5.59 -4.33
N GLY A 27 10.14 -6.28 -3.40
CA GLY A 27 10.63 -6.52 -2.04
C GLY A 27 10.40 -5.35 -1.08
N ALA A 28 9.70 -4.30 -1.50
CA ALA A 28 9.33 -3.18 -0.63
C ALA A 28 8.25 -3.60 0.38
N ARG A 29 8.35 -3.11 1.61
CA ARG A 29 7.28 -3.19 2.61
C ARG A 29 6.21 -2.15 2.26
N VAL A 30 5.09 -2.62 1.74
CA VAL A 30 3.96 -1.78 1.31
C VAL A 30 2.79 -1.92 2.29
N GLU A 31 2.23 -0.80 2.73
CA GLU A 31 0.94 -0.74 3.42
C GLU A 31 -0.11 -0.02 2.56
N VAL A 32 -1.35 -0.49 2.59
CA VAL A 32 -2.50 0.16 1.97
C VAL A 32 -3.42 0.66 3.07
N LEU A 33 -3.83 1.92 2.98
CA LEU A 33 -4.84 2.51 3.85
C LEU A 33 -6.10 2.81 3.03
N GLU A 34 -7.23 2.31 3.50
CA GLU A 34 -8.55 2.65 2.98
C GLU A 34 -9.38 3.25 4.12
N ARG A 35 -10.25 4.20 3.77
CA ARG A 35 -11.16 4.84 4.70
C ARG A 35 -12.28 3.89 5.12
N GLU A 36 -12.72 3.07 4.19
CA GLU A 36 -13.84 2.14 4.36
C GLU A 36 -13.35 0.70 4.62
N PRO A 37 -14.11 -0.11 5.39
CA PRO A 37 -13.74 -1.49 5.68
C PRO A 37 -13.70 -2.41 4.45
#